data_AF-A0AAW9EE67-F1
#
_entry.id   AF-A0AAW9EE67-F1
#
_cell.length_a   1.000
_cell.length_b   1.000
_cell.length_c   1.000
_cell.angle_alpha   90.00
_cell.angle_beta   90.00
_cell.angle_gamma   90.00
#
_symmetry.space_group_name_H-M   'P 1'
#
loop_
_entity.id
_entity.type
_entity.pdbx_description
1 polymer ?
#
loop_
_entity_poly.entity_id
_entity_poly.type
_entity_poly.pdbx_seq_one_letter_code
_entity_poly.pdbx_strand_id
1 'polypeptide(L)' 'MNKIKSIAVYCGSSLGASPIYKQQAILFAKELVKRNITLVYG' A
#
# COMPACT_ATOMS: atom_id res chain seq x y z
N MET A 1 -5.52 5.67 21.65
CA MET A 1 -4.65 5.60 20.45
C MET A 1 -5.37 6.29 19.30
N ASN A 2 -4.70 7.18 18.56
CA ASN A 2 -5.30 7.87 17.42
C ASN A 2 -5.42 6.92 16.22
N LYS A 3 -6.56 6.97 15.53
CA LYS A 3 -6.82 6.17 14.33
C LYS A 3 -5.99 6.70 13.16
N ILE A 4 -5.26 5.83 12.48
CA ILE A 4 -4.52 6.17 11.25
C ILE A 4 -5.54 6.58 10.17
N LYS A 5 -5.35 7.75 9.57
CA LYS A 5 -6.22 8.29 8.50
C LYS A 5 -5.58 8.17 7.12
N SER A 6 -4.26 8.30 7.05
CA SER A 6 -3.49 8.20 5.81
C SER A 6 -2.13 7.55 6.05
N ILE A 7 -1.59 6.90 5.01
CA ILE A 7 -0.26 6.29 5.02
C ILE A 7 0.48 6.75 3.77
N ALA A 8 1.67 7.32 3.96
CA ALA A 8 2.62 7.59 2.89
C ALA A 8 3.40 6.31 2.55
N VAL A 9 3.45 5.92 1.27
CA VAL A 9 4.08 4.68 0.82
C VAL A 9 5.16 4.98 -0.18
N TYR A 10 6.36 4.43 0.06
CA TYR A 10 7.49 4.46 -0.86
C TYR A 10 7.74 3.05 -1.39
N CYS A 11 7.86 2.92 -2.72
CA CYS A 11 8.19 1.68 -3.39
C CYS A 11 9.12 1.93 -4.58
N GLY A 12 9.69 0.85 -5.12
CA GLY A 12 10.50 0.95 -6.34
C GLY A 12 9.64 1.30 -7.56
N SER A 13 10.24 1.97 -8.55
CA SER A 13 9.57 2.34 -9.81
C SER A 13 9.31 1.14 -10.74
N SER A 14 9.91 -0.03 -10.44
CA SER A 14 9.70 -1.28 -11.18
C SER A 14 8.84 -2.26 -10.39
N LEU A 15 8.27 -3.25 -11.07
CA LEU A 15 7.46 -4.31 -10.44
C LEU A 15 8.31 -5.32 -9.63
N GLY A 16 9.64 -5.22 -9.69
CA GLY A 16 10.56 -6.19 -9.12
C GLY A 16 10.65 -7.50 -9.91
N ALA A 17 11.63 -8.34 -9.54
CA ALA A 17 11.95 -9.58 -10.27
C ALA A 17 10.95 -10.73 -10.02
N SER A 18 10.07 -10.60 -9.03
CA SER A 18 9.13 -11.64 -8.64
C SER A 18 7.70 -11.11 -8.62
N PRO A 19 6.71 -11.89 -9.11
CA PRO A 19 5.30 -11.48 -9.13
C PRO A 19 4.75 -11.20 -7.72
N ILE A 20 5.39 -11.71 -6.67
CA ILE A 20 4.96 -11.52 -5.28
C ILE A 20 4.93 -10.04 -4.88
N TYR A 21 5.84 -9.21 -5.38
CA TYR A 21 5.88 -7.78 -5.01
C TYR A 21 4.60 -7.06 -5.44
N LYS A 22 4.16 -7.30 -6.68
CA LYS A 22 2.90 -6.76 -7.19
C LYS A 22 1.70 -7.32 -6.42
N GLN A 23 1.68 -8.63 -6.16
CA GLN A 23 0.58 -9.27 -5.44
C GLN A 23 0.43 -8.72 -4.02
N GLN A 24 1.53 -8.53 -3.30
CA GLN A 24 1.52 -7.98 -1.95
C GLN A 24 1.15 -6.50 -1.92
N ALA A 25 1.60 -5.70 -2.89
CA ALA A 25 1.16 -4.30 -3.02
C ALA A 25 -0.37 -4.19 -3.19
N ILE A 26 -0.98 -5.08 -3.98
CA ILE A 26 -2.43 -5.15 -4.15
C ILE A 26 -3.13 -5.57 -2.86
N LEU A 27 -2.63 -6.60 -2.17
CA LEU A 27 -3.20 -7.05 -0.89
C LEU A 27 -3.14 -5.96 0.19
N PHE A 28 -2.01 -5.27 0.27
CA PHE A 28 -1.83 -4.13 1.16
C PHE A 28 -2.85 -3.02 0.88
N ALA A 29 -3.01 -2.62 -0.38
CA ALA A 29 -3.99 -1.59 -0.76
C ALA A 29 -5.43 -1.98 -0.42
N LYS A 30 -5.81 -3.26 -0.60
CA LYS A 30 -7.14 -3.77 -0.20
C LYS A 30 -7.38 -3.61 1.30
N GLU A 31 -6.37 -3.85 2.13
CA GLU A 31 -6.48 -3.65 3.58
C GLU A 31 -6.59 -2.16 3.96
N LEU A 32 -5.93 -1.26 3.22
CA LEU A 32 -6.11 0.18 3.43
C LEU A 32 -7.56 0.60 3.18
N VAL A 33 -8.14 0.16 2.05
CA VAL A 33 -9.54 0.46 1.69
C VAL A 33 -10.49 -0.09 2.76
N LYS A 34 -10.32 -1.35 3.17
CA LYS A 34 -11.14 -1.98 4.21
C LYS A 34 -11.12 -1.21 5.53
N ARG A 35 -10.02 -0.55 5.85
CA ARG A 35 -9.82 0.22 7.09
C ARG A 35 -10.15 1.71 6.94
N ASN A 36 -10.58 2.14 5.75
CA ASN A 36 -10.80 3.53 5.38
C ASN A 36 -9.55 4.40 5.60
N ILE A 37 -8.39 3.90 5.18
CA ILE A 37 -7.10 4.59 5.23
C ILE A 37 -6.76 5.10 3.84
N THR A 38 -6.46 6.39 3.74
CA THR A 38 -6.05 7.03 2.48
C THR A 38 -4.61 6.68 2.14
N LEU A 39 -4.37 6.24 0.90
CA LEU A 39 -3.02 6.08 0.37
C LEU A 39 -2.47 7.44 -0.06
N VAL A 40 -1.26 7.77 0.38
CA VAL A 40 -0.46 8.89 -0.13
C VAL A 40 0.80 8.28 -0.75
N TYR A 41 1.10 8.63 -2.00
CA TYR A 41 2.30 8.17 -2.69
C TYR A 41 2.72 9.23 -3.71
N GLY A 42 3.98 9.15 -4.15
CA GLY A 42 4.53 10.01 -5.20
C GLY A 42 4.32 9.44 -6.59
#